data_AF-A0A9E0MJW5-F1
#
_entry.id   AF-A0A9E0MJW5-F1
#
_cell.length_a   1.000
_cell.length_b   1.000
_cell.length_c   1.000
_cell.angle_alpha   90.00
_cell.angle_beta   90.00
_cell.angle_gamma   90.00
#
_symmetry.space_group_name_H-M   'P 1'
#
loop_
_entity.id
_entity.type
_entity.pdbx_description
1 polymer ?
#
loop_
_entity_poly.entity_id
_entity_poly.type
_entity_poly.pdbx_seq_one_letter_code
_entity_poly.pdbx_strand_id
1 'polypeptide(L)'
;MTRTRSVAAGVAVAFAVALGGWWAGARSPARPRPALATVYQLELEHDQRGRIELGGGDPGAPLRSRLVVRGALALGPATPVDGAWVRSMTLTSIEQWSAAFGEADVSAATQAAATGATARMVLDDRGAMIGLDVDPATPPVVQNVLRLIASELQHERGQDDEWSAREWAHAGRAEVRYRRVAGQPGAWLKTRTGYLTSRLTADPTIAASTSGGTRFQLDPDGDLVQLAAEERIVAGPPNAPLATVDLSMTLRRGDARVAVPHRSWRRLVVDQPTVEPEVEAQVLRMRIGDLTAERMMARVDGFATAEGDPDFPTFLWQATALLVAEPGLCDALVARVRDGTLTAAQRGLVVDLLVHAGHGVAQAHLRALWGERARFGEPGEVAWLAARLGNLAAPEPETIAALVSTFDDPGAPRAAVRFAAGALVAVARGPAQAVADEVVARLRDDHATAASPAARIEALRALHNAGRPDTLDLIVRSAGAEDPFERAAAAEALTKLPVAAAVPVLVPLVRDPSPAVQRAALETLVRKPVDAATVDAVAAAVLDGSLSPRGYRAALNVIRIAPPGRQAELVAYMAPRTDDAGLRRRLLGLLPRD
;
A
#
# COMPACT_ATOMS: atom_id res chain seq x y z
N MET A 1 32.72 16.09 -45.44
CA MET A 1 33.47 16.19 -44.17
C MET A 1 32.98 15.09 -43.22
N THR A 2 33.12 13.80 -43.53
CA THR A 2 34.31 12.93 -43.46
C THR A 2 35.04 12.92 -42.12
N ARG A 3 34.86 11.81 -41.38
CA ARG A 3 35.87 10.94 -40.71
C ARG A 3 35.36 10.44 -39.36
N THR A 4 35.56 9.21 -38.87
CA THR A 4 35.78 7.86 -39.45
C THR A 4 35.65 6.88 -38.27
N ARG A 5 35.27 5.64 -38.56
CA ARG A 5 35.31 4.45 -37.68
C ARG A 5 36.74 3.96 -37.38
N SER A 6 36.91 3.29 -36.22
CA SER A 6 37.77 2.11 -35.97
C SER A 6 37.50 1.64 -34.52
N VAL A 7 36.81 0.55 -34.21
CA VAL A 7 37.15 -0.89 -34.35
C VAL A 7 38.53 -1.25 -33.80
N ALA A 8 38.55 -1.91 -32.62
CA ALA A 8 39.45 -3.02 -32.31
C ALA A 8 38.82 -3.87 -31.20
N ALA A 9 38.57 -5.13 -31.52
CA ALA A 9 38.11 -6.19 -30.64
C ALA A 9 39.29 -7.04 -30.18
N GLY A 10 39.20 -7.64 -28.99
CA GLY A 10 39.69 -9.01 -28.78
C GLY A 10 40.60 -9.28 -27.56
N VAL A 11 40.25 -10.38 -26.86
CA VAL A 11 41.06 -11.27 -25.98
C VAL A 11 41.10 -10.86 -24.49
N ALA A 12 40.71 -11.65 -23.47
CA ALA A 12 40.22 -13.03 -23.28
C ALA A 12 39.48 -13.08 -21.90
N VAL A 13 38.33 -13.75 -21.74
CA VAL A 13 38.18 -15.17 -21.34
C VAL A 13 39.23 -15.66 -20.34
N ALA A 14 38.95 -15.55 -19.03
CA ALA A 14 39.30 -16.51 -17.98
C ALA A 14 38.81 -16.00 -16.62
N PHE A 15 37.64 -16.44 -16.17
CA PHE A 15 37.33 -16.78 -14.76
C PHE A 15 35.92 -17.39 -14.68
N ALA A 16 35.80 -18.57 -15.30
CA ALA A 16 34.68 -19.48 -15.12
C ALA A 16 35.24 -20.91 -15.08
N VAL A 17 35.97 -21.25 -14.00
CA VAL A 17 36.30 -22.63 -13.61
C VAL A 17 36.36 -22.68 -12.08
N ALA A 18 35.20 -22.82 -11.46
CA ALA A 18 35.01 -23.49 -10.17
C ALA A 18 33.49 -23.55 -9.91
N LEU A 19 32.92 -24.72 -10.22
CA LEU A 19 31.53 -25.21 -10.02
C LEU A 19 30.84 -25.56 -11.35
N GLY A 20 31.33 -26.66 -11.95
CA GLY A 20 30.61 -27.42 -12.97
C GLY A 20 29.42 -28.18 -12.36
N GLY A 21 28.51 -28.75 -13.14
CA GLY A 21 28.52 -28.94 -14.57
C GLY A 21 27.15 -29.42 -15.06
N TRP A 22 27.15 -29.93 -16.29
CA TRP A 22 26.01 -30.32 -17.15
C TRP A 22 25.49 -29.16 -18.02
N TRP A 23 26.07 -29.02 -19.22
CA TRP A 23 25.36 -29.27 -20.49
C TRP A 23 26.30 -28.99 -21.68
N ALA A 24 26.54 -30.02 -22.49
CA ALA A 24 27.25 -29.95 -23.76
C ALA A 24 26.26 -30.21 -24.91
N GLY A 25 26.33 -29.42 -25.98
CA GLY A 25 25.72 -29.73 -27.27
C GLY A 25 24.92 -28.61 -27.92
N ALA A 26 25.59 -27.56 -28.42
CA ALA A 26 24.95 -26.54 -29.24
C ALA A 26 24.64 -27.09 -30.65
N ARG A 27 23.35 -27.21 -30.99
CA ARG A 27 22.83 -27.32 -32.37
C ARG A 27 22.14 -25.99 -32.73
N SER A 28 22.15 -25.62 -34.01
CA SER A 28 21.52 -24.44 -34.60
C SER A 28 20.10 -24.15 -34.07
N PRO A 29 19.62 -22.88 -34.06
CA PRO A 29 18.35 -22.52 -33.45
C PRO A 29 17.19 -23.07 -34.28
N ALA A 30 16.76 -24.28 -33.92
CA ALA A 30 15.45 -24.80 -34.32
C ALA A 30 14.39 -23.81 -33.84
N ARG A 31 13.31 -23.65 -34.62
CA ARG A 31 12.09 -22.95 -34.16
C ARG A 31 11.79 -23.41 -32.73
N PRO A 32 11.61 -22.48 -31.76
CA PRO A 32 11.39 -22.87 -30.37
C PRO A 32 10.21 -23.83 -30.35
N ARG A 33 10.46 -25.07 -29.91
CA ARG A 33 9.39 -26.03 -29.65
C ARG A 33 8.43 -25.37 -28.67
N PRO A 34 7.10 -25.45 -28.88
CA PRO A 34 6.16 -24.88 -27.93
C PRO A 34 6.43 -25.49 -26.56
N ALA A 35 6.59 -24.62 -25.56
CA ALA A 35 6.74 -25.07 -24.19
C ALA A 35 5.47 -25.86 -23.81
N LEU A 36 5.67 -27.11 -23.37
CA LEU A 36 4.59 -27.95 -22.88
C LEU A 36 4.34 -27.64 -21.41
N ALA A 37 3.11 -27.37 -21.05
CA ALA A 37 2.65 -27.18 -19.69
C ALA A 37 2.12 -28.50 -19.11
N THR A 38 2.41 -28.74 -17.83
CA THR A 38 1.91 -29.90 -17.07
C THR A 38 0.50 -29.60 -16.56
N VAL A 39 -0.42 -30.55 -16.71
CA VAL A 39 -1.82 -30.38 -16.28
C VAL A 39 -2.01 -30.87 -14.84
N TYR A 40 -2.72 -30.09 -14.03
CA TYR A 40 -3.06 -30.35 -12.65
C TYR A 40 -4.57 -30.41 -12.48
N GLN A 41 -5.06 -31.34 -11.67
CA GLN A 41 -6.43 -31.30 -11.15
C GLN A 41 -6.53 -30.20 -10.10
N LEU A 42 -7.48 -29.28 -10.27
CA LEU A 42 -7.71 -28.12 -9.43
C LEU A 42 -9.05 -28.25 -8.71
N GLU A 43 -9.03 -28.12 -7.39
CA GLU A 43 -10.20 -27.87 -6.56
C GLU A 43 -9.95 -26.61 -5.74
N LEU A 44 -10.81 -25.61 -5.86
CA LEU A 44 -10.73 -24.34 -5.14
C LEU A 44 -12.10 -23.99 -4.58
N GLU A 45 -12.14 -23.75 -3.28
CA GLU A 45 -13.28 -23.20 -2.56
C GLU A 45 -12.84 -21.98 -1.75
N HIS A 46 -13.56 -20.88 -1.90
CA HIS A 46 -13.28 -19.64 -1.19
C HIS A 46 -14.61 -19.03 -0.71
N ASP A 47 -14.83 -19.01 0.61
CA ASP A 47 -15.98 -18.39 1.27
C ASP A 47 -15.49 -17.15 2.02
N GLN A 48 -16.11 -16.02 1.75
CA GLN A 48 -15.82 -14.77 2.44
C GLN A 48 -17.11 -14.17 2.98
N ARG A 49 -17.04 -13.71 4.23
CA ARG A 49 -18.13 -13.09 4.97
C ARG A 49 -17.63 -11.78 5.51
N GLY A 50 -18.25 -10.68 5.12
CA GLY A 50 -17.94 -9.35 5.60
C GLY A 50 -19.14 -8.68 6.24
N ARG A 51 -18.90 -7.72 7.12
CA ARG A 51 -19.87 -6.72 7.54
C ARG A 51 -19.38 -5.38 7.06
N ILE A 52 -20.26 -4.64 6.41
CA ILE A 52 -20.03 -3.21 6.19
C ILE A 52 -20.58 -2.52 7.43
N GLU A 53 -19.71 -1.99 8.28
CA GLU A 53 -20.16 -1.04 9.29
C GLU A 53 -20.55 0.25 8.59
N LEU A 54 -21.86 0.50 8.52
CA LEU A 54 -22.39 1.78 8.10
C LEU A 54 -22.23 2.70 9.31
N GLY A 55 -21.58 3.86 9.13
CA GLY A 55 -21.51 4.87 10.19
C GLY A 55 -22.91 5.13 10.73
N GLY A 56 -23.11 4.96 12.05
CA GLY A 56 -24.44 5.04 12.67
C GLY A 56 -24.79 3.90 13.65
N GLY A 57 -23.93 2.89 13.80
CA GLY A 57 -24.08 1.86 14.84
C GLY A 57 -25.04 0.72 14.50
N ASP A 58 -25.69 0.75 13.34
CA ASP A 58 -26.39 -0.42 12.81
C ASP A 58 -25.39 -1.28 12.01
N PRO A 59 -25.08 -2.53 12.43
CA PRO A 59 -24.23 -3.40 11.65
C PRO A 59 -24.88 -3.65 10.29
N GLY A 60 -24.31 -3.08 9.23
CA GLY A 60 -24.85 -3.21 7.88
C GLY A 60 -25.00 -4.67 7.47
N ALA A 61 -25.87 -4.90 6.48
CA ALA A 61 -26.21 -6.24 6.02
C ALA A 61 -24.94 -7.07 5.74
N PRO A 62 -24.88 -8.34 6.20
CA PRO A 62 -23.72 -9.18 5.98
C PRO A 62 -23.51 -9.40 4.48
N LEU A 63 -22.34 -9.00 3.98
CA LEU A 63 -21.90 -9.37 2.64
C LEU A 63 -21.36 -10.78 2.69
N ARG A 64 -21.85 -11.64 1.82
CA ARG A 64 -21.30 -12.98 1.62
C ARG A 64 -20.86 -13.14 0.18
N SER A 65 -19.69 -13.72 -0.01
CA SER A 65 -19.25 -14.15 -1.33
C SER A 65 -18.74 -15.56 -1.26
N ARG A 66 -19.10 -16.38 -2.25
CA ARG A 66 -18.65 -17.76 -2.36
C ARG A 66 -18.16 -18.03 -3.77
N LEU A 67 -16.99 -18.63 -3.87
CA LEU A 67 -16.39 -19.08 -5.10
C LEU A 67 -16.08 -20.57 -4.98
N VAL A 68 -16.47 -21.34 -6.00
CA VAL A 68 -16.12 -22.76 -6.17
C VAL A 68 -15.64 -22.95 -7.61
N VAL A 69 -14.43 -23.46 -7.77
CA VAL A 69 -13.84 -23.79 -9.08
C VAL A 69 -13.29 -25.21 -9.01
N ARG A 70 -13.76 -26.10 -9.89
CA ARG A 70 -13.21 -27.44 -10.09
C ARG A 70 -12.94 -27.68 -11.56
N GLY A 71 -11.80 -28.30 -11.86
CA GLY A 71 -11.40 -28.59 -13.23
C GLY A 71 -9.88 -28.78 -13.34
N ALA A 72 -9.29 -28.34 -14.44
CA ALA A 72 -7.86 -28.55 -14.69
C ALA A 72 -7.09 -27.25 -14.95
N LEU A 73 -5.93 -27.13 -14.32
CA LEU A 73 -4.98 -26.03 -14.46
C LEU A 73 -3.69 -26.53 -15.13
N ALA A 74 -3.30 -25.97 -16.26
CA ALA A 74 -2.00 -26.23 -16.86
C ALA A 74 -0.97 -25.20 -16.38
N LEU A 75 0.18 -25.67 -15.89
CA LEU A 75 1.32 -24.84 -15.49
C LEU A 75 2.48 -25.04 -16.46
N GLY A 76 2.91 -23.95 -17.09
CA GLY A 76 4.10 -23.94 -17.94
C GLY A 76 5.40 -23.99 -17.12
N PRO A 77 6.53 -24.32 -17.77
CA PRO A 77 7.82 -24.18 -17.12
C PRO A 77 8.09 -22.72 -16.75
N ALA A 78 8.85 -22.50 -15.67
CA ALA A 78 9.36 -21.17 -15.36
C ALA A 78 10.49 -20.85 -16.34
N THR A 79 10.41 -19.70 -17.01
CA THR A 79 11.37 -19.28 -18.03
C THR A 79 11.92 -17.88 -17.73
N PRO A 80 13.24 -17.63 -17.86
CA PRO A 80 13.78 -16.30 -17.64
C PRO A 80 13.40 -15.35 -18.79
N VAL A 81 12.90 -14.17 -18.44
CA VAL A 81 12.52 -13.09 -19.37
C VAL A 81 12.90 -11.75 -18.72
N ASP A 82 13.77 -10.98 -19.38
CA ASP A 82 14.16 -9.61 -18.97
C ASP A 82 14.57 -9.47 -17.49
N GLY A 83 15.34 -10.44 -16.98
CA GLY A 83 15.82 -10.43 -15.58
C GLY A 83 14.80 -10.89 -14.53
N ALA A 84 13.61 -11.32 -14.96
CA ALA A 84 12.60 -11.96 -14.12
C ALA A 84 12.34 -13.41 -14.57
N TRP A 85 11.63 -14.18 -13.76
CA TRP A 85 11.12 -15.50 -14.12
C TRP A 85 9.64 -15.42 -14.46
N VAL A 86 9.24 -16.02 -15.57
CA VAL A 86 7.85 -16.03 -16.04
C VAL A 86 7.34 -17.46 -16.10
N ARG A 87 6.19 -17.69 -15.46
CA ARG A 87 5.47 -18.97 -15.50
C ARG A 87 4.04 -18.74 -16.00
N SER A 88 3.64 -19.48 -17.04
CA SER A 88 2.26 -19.43 -17.53
C SER A 88 1.35 -20.35 -16.72
N MET A 89 0.10 -19.93 -16.54
CA MET A 89 -0.98 -20.75 -16.03
C MET A 89 -2.20 -20.66 -16.93
N THR A 90 -2.91 -21.76 -17.15
CA THR A 90 -4.11 -21.80 -18.00
C THR A 90 -5.17 -22.69 -17.37
N LEU A 91 -6.38 -22.18 -17.19
CA LEU A 91 -7.53 -22.99 -16.80
C LEU A 91 -8.00 -23.80 -18.02
N THR A 92 -7.54 -25.03 -18.18
CA THR A 92 -7.77 -25.84 -19.39
C THR A 92 -9.17 -26.45 -19.46
N SER A 93 -9.79 -26.74 -18.32
CA SER A 93 -11.17 -27.21 -18.23
C SER A 93 -11.80 -26.71 -16.94
N ILE A 94 -13.11 -26.51 -16.96
CA ILE A 94 -13.91 -26.13 -15.80
C ILE A 94 -15.11 -27.08 -15.72
N GLU A 95 -15.07 -27.99 -14.76
CA GLU A 95 -16.11 -28.96 -14.47
C GLU A 95 -17.21 -28.36 -13.59
N GLN A 96 -16.80 -27.50 -12.64
CA GLN A 96 -17.71 -26.77 -11.78
C GLN A 96 -17.23 -25.34 -11.63
N TRP A 97 -18.14 -24.39 -11.84
CA TRP A 97 -17.95 -22.97 -11.54
C TRP A 97 -19.16 -22.46 -10.78
N SER A 98 -18.94 -21.85 -9.63
CA SER A 98 -19.98 -21.12 -8.91
C SER A 98 -19.32 -19.90 -8.29
N ALA A 99 -19.87 -18.72 -8.58
CA ALA A 99 -19.42 -17.47 -8.01
C ALA A 99 -20.67 -16.69 -7.62
N ALA A 100 -20.81 -16.36 -6.33
CA ALA A 100 -21.91 -15.59 -5.79
C ALA A 100 -21.37 -14.43 -4.95
N PHE A 101 -22.04 -13.28 -5.05
CA PHE A 101 -21.78 -12.10 -4.22
C PHE A 101 -23.13 -11.52 -3.74
N GLY A 102 -23.41 -11.61 -2.45
CA GLY A 102 -24.74 -11.34 -1.91
C GLY A 102 -25.77 -12.28 -2.53
N GLU A 103 -26.81 -11.71 -3.13
CA GLU A 103 -27.86 -12.44 -3.88
C GLU A 103 -27.53 -12.60 -5.37
N ALA A 104 -26.47 -11.97 -5.88
CA ALA A 104 -26.10 -12.03 -7.28
C ALA A 104 -25.34 -13.33 -7.61
N ASP A 105 -25.85 -14.09 -8.58
CA ASP A 105 -25.17 -15.23 -9.19
C ASP A 105 -24.43 -14.77 -10.46
N VAL A 106 -23.12 -14.97 -10.48
CA VAL A 106 -22.22 -14.47 -11.52
C VAL A 106 -21.78 -15.60 -12.48
N SER A 107 -22.46 -16.75 -12.48
CA SER A 107 -21.87 -18.03 -12.89
C SER A 107 -21.84 -18.36 -14.40
N ALA A 108 -22.95 -18.22 -15.14
CA ALA A 108 -23.08 -18.96 -16.41
C ALA A 108 -22.18 -18.44 -17.56
N ALA A 109 -22.21 -17.12 -17.85
CA ALA A 109 -21.38 -16.54 -18.90
C ALA A 109 -19.87 -16.57 -18.53
N THR A 110 -19.61 -16.45 -17.24
CA THR A 110 -18.27 -16.45 -16.67
C THR A 110 -17.59 -17.81 -16.76
N GLN A 111 -18.32 -18.91 -16.58
CA GLN A 111 -17.76 -20.27 -16.69
C GLN A 111 -17.18 -20.54 -18.08
N ALA A 112 -17.89 -20.13 -19.14
CA ALA A 112 -17.42 -20.28 -20.51
C ALA A 112 -16.14 -19.47 -20.76
N ALA A 113 -16.09 -18.24 -20.25
CA ALA A 113 -14.92 -17.37 -20.36
C ALA A 113 -13.74 -17.80 -19.47
N ALA A 114 -14.00 -18.55 -18.38
CA ALA A 114 -12.96 -19.10 -17.52
C ALA A 114 -12.20 -20.24 -18.20
N THR A 115 -12.86 -21.03 -19.04
CA THR A 115 -12.21 -22.12 -19.78
C THR A 115 -11.29 -21.55 -20.87
N GLY A 116 -10.00 -21.88 -20.79
CA GLY A 116 -8.94 -21.32 -21.64
C GLY A 116 -8.33 -20.01 -21.10
N ALA A 117 -8.85 -19.46 -20.00
CA ALA A 117 -8.30 -18.24 -19.40
C ALA A 117 -6.86 -18.48 -18.98
N THR A 118 -5.99 -17.53 -19.31
CA THR A 118 -4.54 -17.66 -19.15
C THR A 118 -3.95 -16.46 -18.43
N ALA A 119 -2.99 -16.71 -17.55
CA ALA A 119 -2.16 -15.69 -16.92
C ALA A 119 -0.67 -16.05 -16.98
N ARG A 120 0.17 -15.04 -16.79
CA ARG A 120 1.62 -15.15 -16.59
C ARG A 120 1.99 -14.59 -15.24
N MET A 121 2.50 -15.45 -14.36
CA MET A 121 3.14 -15.04 -13.13
C MET A 121 4.52 -14.49 -13.47
N VAL A 122 4.81 -13.29 -13.00
CA VAL A 122 6.14 -12.68 -13.08
C VAL A 122 6.74 -12.74 -11.69
N LEU A 123 7.87 -13.43 -11.59
CA LEU A 123 8.56 -13.75 -10.35
C LEU A 123 9.94 -13.11 -10.36
N ASP A 124 10.43 -12.72 -9.19
CA ASP A 124 11.85 -12.36 -9.03
C ASP A 124 12.76 -13.59 -9.03
N ASP A 125 14.06 -13.37 -8.81
CA ASP A 125 15.09 -14.42 -8.72
C ASP A 125 14.90 -15.38 -7.54
N ARG A 126 14.17 -14.95 -6.51
CA ARG A 126 13.82 -15.76 -5.34
C ARG A 126 12.54 -16.54 -5.55
N GLY A 127 11.70 -16.19 -6.52
CA GLY A 127 10.40 -16.82 -6.75
C GLY A 127 9.22 -16.07 -6.13
N ALA A 128 9.44 -14.85 -5.61
CA ALA A 128 8.37 -13.98 -5.12
C ALA A 128 7.61 -13.36 -6.30
N MET A 129 6.29 -13.30 -6.22
CA MET A 129 5.48 -12.71 -7.29
C MET A 129 5.59 -11.18 -7.29
N ILE A 130 6.11 -10.63 -8.39
CA ILE A 130 6.23 -9.18 -8.63
C ILE A 130 5.22 -8.66 -9.66
N GLY A 131 4.52 -9.57 -10.36
CA GLY A 131 3.51 -9.20 -11.35
C GLY A 131 2.63 -10.37 -11.75
N LEU A 132 1.44 -10.05 -12.26
CA LEU A 132 0.55 -11.01 -12.90
C LEU A 132 0.03 -10.39 -14.19
N ASP A 133 0.37 -10.97 -15.33
CA ASP A 133 -0.12 -10.52 -16.61
C ASP A 133 -1.27 -11.42 -17.08
N VAL A 134 -2.38 -10.85 -17.53
CA VAL A 134 -3.57 -11.59 -17.98
C VAL A 134 -3.96 -11.19 -19.40
N ASP A 135 -4.74 -12.04 -20.09
CA ASP A 135 -5.39 -11.64 -21.34
C ASP A 135 -6.42 -10.52 -21.02
N PRO A 136 -6.35 -9.35 -21.67
CA PRO A 136 -7.30 -8.25 -21.45
C PRO A 136 -8.78 -8.64 -21.62
N ALA A 137 -9.07 -9.67 -22.42
CA ALA A 137 -10.42 -10.17 -22.63
C ALA A 137 -10.94 -11.05 -21.47
N THR A 138 -10.08 -11.42 -20.51
CA THR A 138 -10.47 -12.23 -19.36
C THR A 138 -11.43 -11.44 -18.45
N PRO A 139 -12.59 -11.98 -18.05
CA PRO A 139 -13.50 -11.27 -17.14
C PRO A 139 -12.87 -10.99 -15.76
N PRO A 140 -13.23 -9.88 -15.07
CA PRO A 140 -12.68 -9.52 -13.76
C PRO A 140 -12.69 -10.62 -12.70
N VAL A 141 -13.81 -11.34 -12.55
CA VAL A 141 -13.90 -12.45 -11.59
C VAL A 141 -12.89 -13.56 -11.90
N VAL A 142 -12.71 -13.90 -13.18
CA VAL A 142 -11.72 -14.89 -13.62
C VAL A 142 -10.29 -14.37 -13.38
N GLN A 143 -10.02 -13.08 -13.60
CA GLN A 143 -8.74 -12.46 -13.24
C GLN A 143 -8.45 -12.59 -11.74
N ASN A 144 -9.45 -12.41 -10.88
CA ASN A 144 -9.31 -12.59 -9.43
C ASN A 144 -9.05 -14.05 -9.06
N VAL A 145 -9.71 -15.02 -9.72
CA VAL A 145 -9.41 -16.46 -9.53
C VAL A 145 -7.96 -16.77 -9.91
N LEU A 146 -7.50 -16.33 -11.08
CA LEU A 146 -6.12 -16.54 -11.52
C LEU A 146 -5.12 -15.90 -10.54
N ARG A 147 -5.45 -14.74 -9.98
CA ARG A 147 -4.64 -14.07 -8.96
C ARG A 147 -4.59 -14.84 -7.64
N LEU A 148 -5.73 -15.36 -7.18
CA LEU A 148 -5.80 -16.19 -5.99
C LEU A 148 -4.90 -17.41 -6.15
N ILE A 149 -5.07 -18.14 -7.26
CA ILE A 149 -4.24 -19.32 -7.60
C ILE A 149 -2.75 -18.94 -7.66
N ALA A 150 -2.41 -17.83 -8.33
CA ALA A 150 -1.04 -17.33 -8.41
C ALA A 150 -0.43 -17.04 -7.02
N SER A 151 -1.23 -16.48 -6.11
CA SER A 151 -0.76 -16.14 -4.76
C SER A 151 -0.40 -17.36 -3.91
N GLU A 152 -1.03 -18.50 -4.19
CA GLU A 152 -0.72 -19.79 -3.55
C GLU A 152 0.40 -20.55 -4.25
N LEU A 153 0.55 -20.37 -5.57
CA LEU A 153 1.63 -20.98 -6.37
C LEU A 153 2.99 -20.32 -6.18
N GLN A 154 3.04 -19.07 -5.70
CA GLN A 154 4.31 -18.43 -5.41
C GLN A 154 5.01 -19.13 -4.23
N HIS A 155 6.30 -19.36 -4.38
CA HIS A 155 7.15 -19.95 -3.37
C HIS A 155 8.52 -19.28 -3.49
N GLU A 156 8.92 -18.55 -2.46
CA GLU A 156 10.28 -18.04 -2.38
C GLU A 156 11.26 -19.18 -2.09
N ARG A 157 12.49 -19.11 -2.59
CA ARG A 157 13.56 -20.07 -2.31
C ARG A 157 14.40 -19.56 -1.15
N GLY A 158 14.48 -20.33 -0.07
CA GLY A 158 15.41 -20.11 1.04
C GLY A 158 16.65 -20.98 0.97
N GLN A 159 17.69 -20.59 1.70
CA GLN A 159 18.94 -21.37 1.84
C GLN A 159 18.87 -22.38 3.00
N ASP A 160 17.98 -22.14 3.96
CA ASP A 160 17.83 -22.92 5.18
C ASP A 160 16.58 -23.80 5.17
N ASP A 161 16.45 -24.71 6.14
CA ASP A 161 15.25 -25.53 6.33
C ASP A 161 14.04 -24.74 6.84
N GLU A 162 14.26 -23.51 7.32
CA GLU A 162 13.21 -22.57 7.70
C GLU A 162 13.66 -21.13 7.44
N TRP A 163 12.79 -20.33 6.82
CA TRP A 163 13.01 -18.89 6.63
C TRP A 163 11.69 -18.13 6.64
N SER A 164 11.77 -16.80 6.64
CA SER A 164 10.61 -15.92 6.53
C SER A 164 10.73 -14.99 5.32
N ALA A 165 9.59 -14.63 4.74
CA ALA A 165 9.45 -13.89 3.50
C ALA A 165 8.25 -12.91 3.59
N ARG A 166 8.14 -12.02 2.60
CA ARG A 166 7.05 -11.03 2.50
C ARG A 166 6.39 -11.09 1.13
N GLU A 167 5.19 -11.64 1.09
CA GLU A 167 4.56 -12.04 -0.16
C GLU A 167 3.19 -11.40 -0.38
N TRP A 168 2.77 -11.36 -1.64
CA TRP A 168 1.42 -10.96 -2.01
C TRP A 168 0.46 -12.13 -1.87
N ALA A 169 -0.41 -12.12 -0.87
CA ALA A 169 -1.50 -13.07 -0.70
C ALA A 169 -2.82 -12.55 -1.29
N HIS A 170 -3.83 -13.42 -1.40
CA HIS A 170 -5.15 -13.06 -1.93
C HIS A 170 -5.83 -11.95 -1.10
N ALA A 171 -5.60 -11.89 0.21
CA ALA A 171 -6.17 -10.88 1.11
C ALA A 171 -5.27 -9.65 1.36
N GLY A 172 -4.09 -9.56 0.72
CA GLY A 172 -3.18 -8.43 0.91
C GLY A 172 -1.71 -8.85 0.94
N ARG A 173 -0.87 -8.12 1.68
CA ARG A 173 0.56 -8.44 1.82
C ARG A 173 0.77 -9.13 3.16
N ALA A 174 1.39 -10.31 3.14
CA ALA A 174 1.56 -11.15 4.33
C ALA A 174 3.03 -11.38 4.66
N GLU A 175 3.32 -11.51 5.95
CA GLU A 175 4.54 -12.18 6.41
C GLU A 175 4.29 -13.69 6.39
N VAL A 176 5.25 -14.41 5.83
CA VAL A 176 5.14 -15.84 5.57
C VAL A 176 6.37 -16.53 6.12
N ARG A 177 6.17 -17.69 6.71
CA ARG A 177 7.22 -18.58 7.18
C ARG A 177 7.18 -19.88 6.39
N TYR A 178 8.33 -20.26 5.86
CA TYR A 178 8.53 -21.52 5.16
C TYR A 178 9.27 -22.49 6.07
N ARG A 179 8.87 -23.76 6.06
CA ARG A 179 9.55 -24.83 6.78
C ARG A 179 9.54 -26.13 5.98
N ARG A 180 10.67 -26.82 5.93
CA ARG A 180 10.74 -28.16 5.32
C ARG A 180 9.93 -29.16 6.15
N VAL A 181 9.20 -30.05 5.49
CA VAL A 181 8.48 -31.13 6.18
C VAL A 181 9.43 -32.29 6.43
N ALA A 182 9.65 -32.61 7.71
CA ALA A 182 10.52 -33.71 8.12
C ALA A 182 10.07 -35.05 7.50
N GLY A 183 11.03 -35.82 6.98
CA GLY A 183 10.79 -37.14 6.38
C GLY A 183 10.09 -37.12 5.02
N GLN A 184 9.87 -35.94 4.41
CA GLN A 184 9.23 -35.82 3.10
C GLN A 184 10.09 -34.96 2.16
N PRO A 185 10.96 -35.58 1.34
CA PRO A 185 11.79 -34.85 0.38
C PRO A 185 10.96 -33.97 -0.55
N GLY A 186 11.41 -32.72 -0.73
CA GLY A 186 10.74 -31.73 -1.57
C GLY A 186 9.44 -31.15 -1.00
N ALA A 187 8.99 -31.58 0.19
CA ALA A 187 7.79 -31.06 0.82
C ALA A 187 8.08 -29.88 1.76
N TRP A 188 7.26 -28.84 1.63
CA TRP A 188 7.37 -27.59 2.36
C TRP A 188 6.02 -27.18 2.93
N LEU A 189 6.05 -26.53 4.08
CA LEU A 189 4.93 -25.86 4.71
C LEU A 189 5.16 -24.35 4.67
N LYS A 190 4.21 -23.64 4.08
CA LYS A 190 4.12 -22.19 4.01
C LYS A 190 3.03 -21.73 4.97
N THR A 191 3.38 -21.05 6.05
CA THR A 191 2.43 -20.53 7.05
C THR A 191 2.46 -19.02 7.03
N ARG A 192 1.30 -18.39 6.85
CA ARG A 192 1.16 -16.94 6.99
C ARG A 192 1.16 -16.61 8.48
N THR A 193 2.03 -15.71 8.92
CA THR A 193 2.15 -15.32 10.34
C THR A 193 1.41 -14.03 10.66
N GLY A 194 1.05 -13.25 9.64
CA GLY A 194 0.25 -12.03 9.77
C GLY A 194 0.15 -11.26 8.46
N TYR A 195 -0.83 -10.37 8.36
CA TYR A 195 -0.97 -9.46 7.22
C TYR A 195 -0.40 -8.08 7.56
N LEU A 196 0.56 -7.62 6.75
CA LEU A 196 1.13 -6.26 6.81
C LEU A 196 0.15 -5.22 6.29
N THR A 197 -0.64 -5.62 5.30
CA THR A 197 -1.76 -4.83 4.76
C THR A 197 -2.91 -5.78 4.49
N SER A 198 -4.10 -5.47 5.00
CA SER A 198 -5.33 -6.22 4.75
C SER A 198 -6.20 -5.49 3.72
N ARG A 199 -6.81 -6.24 2.80
CA ARG A 199 -7.87 -5.75 1.90
C ARG A 199 -9.26 -6.19 2.33
N LEU A 200 -9.36 -6.87 3.48
CA LEU A 200 -10.62 -7.38 3.98
C LEU A 200 -11.47 -6.27 4.61
N THR A 201 -10.84 -5.15 4.95
CA THR A 201 -11.46 -3.97 5.57
C THR A 201 -11.06 -2.73 4.80
N ALA A 202 -11.94 -1.71 4.78
CA ALA A 202 -11.63 -0.42 4.18
C ALA A 202 -10.54 0.33 4.96
N ASP A 203 -10.45 0.09 6.28
CA ASP A 203 -9.39 0.62 7.13
C ASP A 203 -8.20 -0.37 7.17
N PRO A 204 -7.04 0.00 6.61
CA PRO A 204 -5.86 -0.86 6.58
C PRO A 204 -5.17 -0.99 7.95
N THR A 205 -5.56 -0.20 8.95
CA THR A 205 -5.02 -0.29 10.32
C THR A 205 -5.66 -1.41 11.12
N ILE A 206 -6.78 -1.96 10.65
CA ILE A 206 -7.45 -3.08 11.29
C ILE A 206 -6.62 -4.33 11.10
N ALA A 207 -6.17 -4.89 12.23
CA ALA A 207 -5.38 -6.11 12.24
C ALA A 207 -6.19 -7.29 11.67
N ALA A 208 -5.51 -8.11 10.87
CA ALA A 208 -6.01 -9.39 10.40
C ALA A 208 -5.16 -10.52 10.98
N SER A 209 -5.81 -11.45 11.66
CA SER A 209 -5.23 -12.70 12.12
C SER A 209 -5.45 -13.79 11.08
N THR A 210 -4.53 -14.74 10.99
CA THR A 210 -4.60 -15.85 10.03
C THR A 210 -4.27 -17.16 10.74
N SER A 211 -4.90 -18.23 10.30
CA SER A 211 -4.63 -19.60 10.72
C SER A 211 -4.63 -20.51 9.49
N GLY A 212 -3.79 -21.53 9.50
CA GLY A 212 -3.62 -22.44 8.37
C GLY A 212 -2.30 -22.25 7.63
N GLY A 213 -2.22 -22.79 6.42
CA GLY A 213 -1.04 -22.73 5.57
C GLY A 213 -1.17 -23.53 4.30
N THR A 214 -0.15 -23.42 3.46
CA THR A 214 -0.05 -24.07 2.17
C THR A 214 1.07 -25.10 2.23
N ARG A 215 0.72 -26.36 2.03
CA ARG A 215 1.67 -27.45 1.89
C ARG A 215 1.88 -27.71 0.40
N PHE A 216 3.12 -27.70 -0.05
CA PHE A 216 3.46 -28.07 -1.42
C PHE A 216 4.58 -29.09 -1.44
N GLN A 217 4.58 -29.93 -2.47
CA GLN A 217 5.61 -30.92 -2.73
C GLN A 217 6.18 -30.71 -4.12
N LEU A 218 7.50 -30.57 -4.20
CA LEU A 218 8.26 -30.47 -5.42
C LEU A 218 8.98 -31.79 -5.70
N ASP A 219 9.16 -32.12 -6.97
CA ASP A 219 10.05 -33.22 -7.38
C ASP A 219 11.51 -32.75 -7.46
N PRO A 220 12.47 -33.65 -7.75
CA PRO A 220 13.90 -33.28 -7.82
C PRO A 220 14.24 -32.22 -8.87
N ASP A 221 13.41 -32.06 -9.91
CA ASP A 221 13.59 -31.05 -10.95
C ASP A 221 12.99 -29.69 -10.54
N GLY A 222 12.34 -29.63 -9.36
CA GLY A 222 11.70 -28.44 -8.82
C GLY A 222 10.29 -28.22 -9.35
N ASP A 223 9.70 -29.20 -10.04
CA ASP A 223 8.33 -29.13 -10.55
C ASP A 223 7.32 -29.47 -9.45
N LEU A 224 6.17 -28.81 -9.49
CA LEU A 224 5.10 -29.03 -8.52
C LEU A 224 4.50 -30.43 -8.72
N VAL A 225 4.45 -31.23 -7.66
CA VAL A 225 3.76 -32.54 -7.63
C VAL A 225 2.35 -32.38 -7.08
N GLN A 226 2.24 -31.70 -5.94
CA GLN A 226 0.95 -31.43 -5.29
C GLN A 226 1.02 -30.17 -4.43
N LEU A 227 -0.14 -29.54 -4.25
CA LEU A 227 -0.34 -28.41 -3.35
C LEU A 227 -1.68 -28.60 -2.62
N ALA A 228 -1.69 -28.32 -1.32
CA ALA A 228 -2.90 -28.22 -0.51
C ALA A 228 -2.79 -26.98 0.38
N ALA A 229 -3.73 -26.05 0.22
CA ALA A 229 -3.83 -24.82 0.98
C ALA A 229 -5.12 -24.82 1.78
N GLU A 230 -5.01 -24.52 3.07
CA GLU A 230 -6.15 -24.22 3.94
C GLU A 230 -5.82 -22.94 4.70
N GLU A 231 -6.66 -21.93 4.62
CA GLU A 231 -6.46 -20.70 5.36
C GLU A 231 -7.79 -20.16 5.89
N ARG A 232 -7.78 -19.70 7.14
CA ARG A 232 -8.82 -18.85 7.70
C ARG A 232 -8.20 -17.52 8.11
N ILE A 233 -8.78 -16.43 7.61
CA ILE A 233 -8.40 -15.06 7.94
C ILE A 233 -9.55 -14.40 8.67
N VAL A 234 -9.24 -13.69 9.76
CA VAL A 234 -10.21 -12.93 10.56
C VAL A 234 -9.67 -11.51 10.73
N ALA A 235 -10.38 -10.54 10.16
CA ALA A 235 -10.08 -9.12 10.30
C ALA A 235 -11.04 -8.44 11.29
N GLY A 236 -10.49 -7.65 12.20
CA GLY A 236 -11.24 -7.00 13.27
C GLY A 236 -11.13 -7.71 14.63
N PRO A 237 -11.89 -7.23 15.64
CA PRO A 237 -11.87 -7.79 16.99
C PRO A 237 -12.25 -9.29 16.99
N PRO A 238 -11.59 -10.15 17.79
CA PRO A 238 -11.88 -11.59 17.82
C PRO A 238 -13.35 -11.93 18.13
N ASN A 239 -14.02 -11.11 18.93
CA ASN A 239 -15.40 -11.32 19.35
C ASN A 239 -16.44 -10.72 18.38
N ALA A 240 -16.00 -9.88 17.44
CA ALA A 240 -16.86 -9.17 16.50
C ALA A 240 -16.09 -8.95 15.19
N PRO A 241 -15.81 -10.03 14.43
CA PRO A 241 -15.03 -9.91 13.22
C PRO A 241 -15.79 -9.06 12.20
N LEU A 242 -15.05 -8.14 11.56
CA LEU A 242 -15.55 -7.32 10.47
C LEU A 242 -15.53 -8.10 9.16
N ALA A 243 -14.54 -8.98 8.99
CA ALA A 243 -14.48 -9.89 7.88
C ALA A 243 -13.84 -11.22 8.27
N THR A 244 -14.33 -12.29 7.64
CA THR A 244 -13.78 -13.64 7.71
C THR A 244 -13.64 -14.20 6.30
N VAL A 245 -12.51 -14.83 6.03
CA VAL A 245 -12.25 -15.56 4.78
C VAL A 245 -11.84 -16.98 5.14
N ASP A 246 -12.44 -17.95 4.47
CA ASP A 246 -12.08 -19.36 4.48
C ASP A 246 -11.67 -19.76 3.06
N LEU A 247 -10.43 -20.22 2.90
CA LEU A 247 -9.86 -20.69 1.64
C LEU A 247 -9.48 -22.17 1.77
N SER A 248 -9.87 -22.96 0.78
CA SER A 248 -9.37 -24.31 0.54
C SER A 248 -8.98 -24.46 -0.91
N MET A 249 -7.76 -24.93 -1.18
CA MET A 249 -7.29 -25.18 -2.54
C MET A 249 -6.44 -26.43 -2.61
N THR A 250 -6.68 -27.29 -3.60
CA THR A 250 -5.79 -28.41 -3.91
C THR A 250 -5.39 -28.40 -5.38
N LEU A 251 -4.14 -28.78 -5.63
CA LEU A 251 -3.60 -29.08 -6.95
C LEU A 251 -2.93 -30.46 -6.90
N ARG A 252 -3.25 -31.32 -7.88
CA ARG A 252 -2.60 -32.63 -8.03
C ARG A 252 -2.12 -32.80 -9.45
N ARG A 253 -0.81 -33.07 -9.61
CA ARG A 253 -0.20 -33.28 -10.93
C ARG A 253 -0.85 -34.47 -11.63
N GLY A 254 -1.27 -34.28 -12.88
CA GLY A 254 -1.63 -35.34 -13.81
C GLY A 254 -0.52 -35.65 -14.81
N ASP A 255 -0.75 -36.65 -15.64
CA ASP A 255 0.22 -37.10 -16.65
C ASP A 255 0.14 -36.31 -17.98
N ALA A 256 -0.95 -35.57 -18.18
CA ALA A 256 -1.20 -34.83 -19.40
C ALA A 256 -0.30 -33.58 -19.52
N ARG A 257 0.12 -33.30 -20.75
CA ARG A 257 0.80 -32.05 -21.11
C ARG A 257 0.11 -31.36 -22.27
N VAL A 258 0.00 -30.03 -22.20
CA VAL A 258 -0.68 -29.20 -23.21
C VAL A 258 0.22 -28.08 -23.71
N ALA A 259 0.03 -27.63 -24.94
CA ALA A 259 0.75 -26.47 -25.47
C ALA A 259 0.27 -25.18 -24.80
N VAL A 260 1.20 -24.30 -24.41
CA VAL A 260 0.85 -22.99 -23.86
C VAL A 260 0.41 -22.06 -25.01
N PRO A 261 -0.80 -21.48 -24.96
CA PRO A 261 -1.25 -20.56 -25.99
C PRO A 261 -0.44 -19.25 -25.97
N HIS A 262 -0.13 -18.72 -27.15
CA HIS A 262 0.40 -17.36 -27.30
C HIS A 262 -0.74 -16.34 -27.22
N ARG A 263 -0.59 -15.32 -26.36
CA ARG A 263 -1.58 -14.26 -26.14
C ARG A 263 -0.91 -12.89 -26.03
N SER A 264 -1.69 -11.83 -26.20
CA SER A 264 -1.36 -10.48 -25.76
C SER A 264 -1.59 -10.36 -24.26
N TRP A 265 -0.72 -9.63 -23.57
CA TRP A 265 -0.73 -9.55 -22.11
C TRP A 265 -0.98 -8.13 -21.64
N ARG A 266 -1.77 -7.99 -20.57
CA ARG A 266 -1.88 -6.77 -19.77
C ARG A 266 -1.46 -7.08 -18.35
N ARG A 267 -0.53 -6.29 -17.82
CA ARG A 267 -0.11 -6.38 -16.42
C ARG A 267 -1.23 -5.93 -15.50
N LEU A 268 -1.61 -6.79 -14.56
CA LEU A 268 -2.45 -6.41 -13.44
C LEU A 268 -1.56 -5.87 -12.31
N VAL A 269 -2.05 -4.82 -11.65
CA VAL A 269 -1.44 -4.38 -10.39
C VAL A 269 -1.82 -5.41 -9.34
N VAL A 270 -0.83 -6.14 -8.80
CA VAL A 270 -1.03 -7.28 -7.88
C VAL A 270 -1.80 -6.86 -6.61
N ASP A 271 -1.77 -5.57 -6.30
CA ASP A 271 -2.40 -4.97 -5.13
C ASP A 271 -3.88 -4.58 -5.27
N GLN A 272 -4.44 -4.58 -6.48
CA GLN A 272 -5.82 -4.16 -6.74
C GLN A 272 -6.67 -5.30 -7.31
N PRO A 273 -7.78 -5.69 -6.64
CA PRO A 273 -8.72 -6.63 -7.22
C PRO A 273 -9.40 -6.00 -8.44
N THR A 274 -9.76 -6.81 -9.42
CA THR A 274 -10.57 -6.36 -10.55
C THR A 274 -12.03 -6.57 -10.19
N VAL A 275 -12.80 -5.52 -10.01
CA VAL A 275 -14.22 -5.62 -9.66
C VAL A 275 -15.05 -5.70 -10.94
N GLU A 276 -16.12 -6.49 -10.93
CA GLU A 276 -17.08 -6.47 -12.04
C GLU A 276 -17.90 -5.19 -12.00
N PRO A 277 -18.19 -4.56 -13.15
CA PRO A 277 -18.97 -3.32 -13.19
C PRO A 277 -20.34 -3.45 -12.50
N GLU A 278 -20.99 -4.61 -12.57
CA GLU A 278 -22.28 -4.85 -11.93
C GLU A 278 -22.18 -4.98 -10.40
N VAL A 279 -21.14 -5.64 -9.90
CA VAL A 279 -20.83 -5.73 -8.46
C VAL A 279 -20.46 -4.35 -7.93
N GLU A 280 -19.64 -3.59 -8.66
CA GLU A 280 -19.30 -2.21 -8.32
C GLU A 280 -20.55 -1.32 -8.27
N ALA A 281 -21.44 -1.42 -9.27
CA ALA A 281 -22.72 -0.71 -9.29
C ALA A 281 -23.64 -1.14 -8.15
N GLN A 282 -23.65 -2.42 -7.76
CA GLN A 282 -24.42 -2.90 -6.60
C GLN A 282 -23.88 -2.34 -5.28
N VAL A 283 -22.55 -2.37 -5.09
CA VAL A 283 -21.90 -1.77 -3.91
C VAL A 283 -22.18 -0.27 -3.83
N LEU A 284 -22.11 0.44 -4.95
CA LEU A 284 -22.47 1.86 -5.02
C LEU A 284 -23.94 2.09 -4.67
N ARG A 285 -24.88 1.29 -5.20
CA ARG A 285 -26.31 1.38 -4.83
C ARG A 285 -26.55 1.16 -3.33
N MET A 286 -25.93 0.13 -2.76
CA MET A 286 -25.98 -0.10 -1.31
C MET A 286 -25.41 1.07 -0.52
N ARG A 287 -24.36 1.70 -1.06
CA ARG A 287 -23.69 2.83 -0.44
C ARG A 287 -24.49 4.14 -0.51
N ILE A 288 -25.20 4.36 -1.61
CA ILE A 288 -26.07 5.52 -1.79
C ILE A 288 -27.27 5.41 -0.84
N GLY A 289 -27.84 4.21 -0.69
CA GLY A 289 -29.03 4.00 0.14
C GLY A 289 -30.22 4.79 -0.40
N ASP A 290 -30.80 5.65 0.43
CA ASP A 290 -31.96 6.49 0.12
C ASP A 290 -31.59 7.96 -0.23
N LEU A 291 -30.30 8.27 -0.35
CA LEU A 291 -29.84 9.60 -0.68
C LEU A 291 -30.09 9.91 -2.17
N THR A 292 -30.89 10.94 -2.45
CA THR A 292 -31.11 11.45 -3.81
C THR A 292 -30.22 12.66 -4.10
N ALA A 293 -30.08 13.02 -5.38
CA ALA A 293 -29.36 14.22 -5.80
C ALA A 293 -29.94 15.49 -5.14
N GLU A 294 -31.28 15.61 -5.06
CA GLU A 294 -31.95 16.75 -4.44
C GLU A 294 -31.65 16.84 -2.94
N ARG A 295 -31.68 15.71 -2.22
CA ARG A 295 -31.34 15.65 -0.79
C ARG A 295 -29.88 15.99 -0.56
N MET A 296 -28.98 15.51 -1.42
CA MET A 296 -27.57 15.84 -1.36
C MET A 296 -27.35 17.36 -1.56
N MET A 297 -27.97 17.95 -2.57
CA MET A 297 -27.86 19.38 -2.85
C MET A 297 -28.45 20.24 -1.73
N ALA A 298 -29.63 19.87 -1.20
CA ALA A 298 -30.22 20.55 -0.06
C ALA A 298 -29.33 20.47 1.19
N ARG A 299 -28.61 19.35 1.39
CA ARG A 299 -27.66 19.21 2.50
C ARG A 299 -26.45 20.11 2.32
N VAL A 300 -25.92 20.25 1.11
CA VAL A 300 -24.86 21.22 0.80
C VAL A 300 -25.32 22.64 1.10
N ASP A 301 -26.55 23.00 0.72
CA ASP A 301 -27.11 24.34 0.94
C ASP A 301 -27.36 24.66 2.42
N GLY A 302 -27.69 23.64 3.22
CA GLY A 302 -27.87 23.79 4.66
C GLY A 302 -26.58 23.66 5.47
N PHE A 303 -25.43 23.39 4.84
CA PHE A 303 -24.21 23.05 5.57
C PHE A 303 -23.56 24.30 6.21
N ALA A 304 -23.32 24.21 7.53
CA ALA A 304 -22.63 25.24 8.31
C ALA A 304 -21.31 24.72 8.92
N THR A 305 -21.37 23.58 9.63
CA THR A 305 -20.21 22.88 10.19
C THR A 305 -20.51 21.39 10.33
N ALA A 306 -19.47 20.56 10.31
CA ALA A 306 -19.56 19.13 10.64
C ALA A 306 -19.58 18.87 12.15
N GLU A 307 -19.14 19.85 12.96
CA GLU A 307 -19.01 19.69 14.40
C GLU A 307 -20.39 19.55 15.05
N GLY A 308 -20.59 18.43 15.76
CA GLY A 308 -21.85 18.13 16.45
C GLY A 308 -22.93 17.49 15.58
N ASP A 309 -22.66 17.21 14.30
CA ASP A 309 -23.57 16.50 13.41
C ASP A 309 -23.21 14.99 13.35
N PRO A 310 -23.93 14.12 14.07
CA PRO A 310 -23.61 12.69 14.11
C PRO A 310 -23.82 11.98 12.77
N ASP A 311 -24.65 12.55 11.89
CA ASP A 311 -25.00 11.95 10.60
C ASP A 311 -24.03 12.37 9.47
N PHE A 312 -23.15 13.34 9.73
CA PHE A 312 -22.22 13.87 8.73
C PHE A 312 -21.31 12.80 8.08
N PRO A 313 -20.70 11.85 8.84
CA PRO A 313 -19.89 10.80 8.24
C PRO A 313 -20.70 9.91 7.28
N THR A 314 -21.93 9.58 7.66
CA THR A 314 -22.85 8.78 6.84
C THR A 314 -23.23 9.53 5.57
N PHE A 315 -23.54 10.82 5.69
CA PHE A 315 -23.80 11.68 4.54
C PHE A 315 -22.61 11.73 3.58
N LEU A 316 -21.38 11.99 4.06
CA LEU A 316 -20.18 12.00 3.21
C LEU A 316 -20.00 10.67 2.49
N TRP A 317 -20.21 9.56 3.20
CA TRP A 317 -20.09 8.23 2.65
C TRP A 317 -21.11 7.98 1.54
N GLN A 318 -22.39 8.35 1.72
CA GLN A 318 -23.44 8.21 0.71
C GLN A 318 -23.23 9.17 -0.48
N ALA A 319 -22.98 10.45 -0.21
CA ALA A 319 -22.88 11.50 -1.22
C ALA A 319 -21.73 11.26 -2.20
N THR A 320 -20.58 10.82 -1.70
CA THR A 320 -19.43 10.52 -2.56
C THR A 320 -19.66 9.30 -3.45
N ALA A 321 -20.45 8.31 -3.00
CA ALA A 321 -20.88 7.21 -3.88
C ALA A 321 -21.90 7.65 -4.92
N LEU A 322 -22.80 8.55 -4.55
CA LEU A 322 -23.76 9.13 -5.50
C LEU A 322 -23.01 9.88 -6.61
N LEU A 323 -21.96 10.65 -6.29
CA LEU A 323 -21.12 11.31 -7.28
C LEU A 323 -20.38 10.34 -8.21
N VAL A 324 -19.91 9.20 -7.67
CA VAL A 324 -19.28 8.15 -8.48
C VAL A 324 -20.29 7.50 -9.44
N ALA A 325 -21.51 7.23 -8.95
CA ALA A 325 -22.57 6.63 -9.76
C ALA A 325 -23.15 7.60 -10.81
N GLU A 326 -23.19 8.90 -10.48
CA GLU A 326 -23.73 9.97 -11.33
C GLU A 326 -22.72 11.13 -11.49
N PRO A 327 -21.66 10.96 -12.31
CA PRO A 327 -20.61 11.96 -12.46
C PRO A 327 -21.08 13.35 -12.90
N GLY A 328 -22.23 13.44 -13.59
CA GLY A 328 -22.83 14.72 -14.00
C GLY A 328 -23.26 15.62 -12.82
N LEU A 329 -23.43 15.06 -11.62
CA LEU A 329 -23.71 15.86 -10.42
C LEU A 329 -22.50 16.72 -10.01
N CYS A 330 -21.28 16.36 -10.42
CA CYS A 330 -20.11 17.20 -10.21
C CYS A 330 -20.24 18.56 -10.94
N ASP A 331 -20.80 18.58 -12.15
CA ASP A 331 -21.04 19.83 -12.89
C ASP A 331 -21.95 20.77 -12.09
N ALA A 332 -23.03 20.23 -11.53
CA ALA A 332 -23.98 20.98 -10.72
C ALA A 332 -23.32 21.56 -9.47
N LEU A 333 -22.55 20.76 -8.72
CA LEU A 333 -21.83 21.24 -7.53
C LEU A 333 -20.82 22.36 -7.87
N VAL A 334 -20.07 22.20 -8.95
CA VAL A 334 -19.04 23.16 -9.36
C VAL A 334 -19.65 24.46 -9.90
N ALA A 335 -20.79 24.37 -10.60
CA ALA A 335 -21.55 25.54 -11.02
C ALA A 335 -21.94 26.41 -9.81
N ARG A 336 -22.32 25.77 -8.69
CA ARG A 336 -22.63 26.48 -7.43
C ARG A 336 -21.41 27.07 -6.74
N VAL A 337 -20.24 26.45 -6.86
CA VAL A 337 -19.00 27.11 -6.39
C VAL A 337 -18.70 28.36 -7.23
N ARG A 338 -18.96 28.29 -8.54
CA ARG A 338 -18.67 29.37 -9.49
C ARG A 338 -19.66 30.53 -9.47
N ASP A 339 -20.90 30.29 -9.07
CA ASP A 339 -21.92 31.35 -8.94
C ASP A 339 -21.65 32.30 -7.76
N GLY A 340 -20.78 31.90 -6.83
CA GLY A 340 -20.35 32.70 -5.69
C GLY A 340 -21.39 32.80 -4.55
N THR A 341 -22.48 32.03 -4.62
CA THR A 341 -23.56 32.06 -3.61
C THR A 341 -23.26 31.22 -2.38
N LEU A 342 -22.37 30.23 -2.51
CA LEU A 342 -21.97 29.36 -1.40
C LEU A 342 -21.05 30.08 -0.41
N THR A 343 -21.27 29.84 0.89
CA THR A 343 -20.35 30.23 1.96
C THR A 343 -19.02 29.48 1.88
N ALA A 344 -17.99 29.94 2.59
CA ALA A 344 -16.69 29.25 2.65
C ALA A 344 -16.81 27.80 3.16
N ALA A 345 -17.68 27.54 4.15
CA ALA A 345 -17.93 26.19 4.67
C ALA A 345 -18.59 25.28 3.62
N GLN A 346 -19.54 25.80 2.85
CA GLN A 346 -20.23 25.06 1.79
C GLN A 346 -19.31 24.77 0.60
N ARG A 347 -18.51 25.75 0.15
CA ARG A 347 -17.42 25.50 -0.82
C ARG A 347 -16.46 24.44 -0.29
N GLY A 348 -16.18 24.53 1.02
CA GLY A 348 -15.49 23.54 1.83
C GLY A 348 -15.94 22.12 1.56
N LEU A 349 -17.21 21.88 1.86
CA LEU A 349 -17.87 20.61 1.69
C LEU A 349 -17.88 20.14 0.23
N VAL A 350 -18.15 21.02 -0.73
CA VAL A 350 -18.15 20.66 -2.16
C VAL A 350 -16.78 20.12 -2.60
N VAL A 351 -15.69 20.80 -2.26
CA VAL A 351 -14.33 20.33 -2.59
C VAL A 351 -14.05 19.00 -1.90
N ASP A 352 -14.45 18.85 -0.64
CA ASP A 352 -14.28 17.58 0.08
C ASP A 352 -15.03 16.43 -0.59
N LEU A 353 -16.27 16.65 -1.03
CA LEU A 353 -17.04 15.65 -1.78
C LEU A 353 -16.33 15.26 -3.09
N LEU A 354 -15.82 16.23 -3.85
CA LEU A 354 -15.09 15.95 -5.10
C LEU A 354 -13.78 15.19 -4.86
N VAL A 355 -13.03 15.57 -3.82
CA VAL A 355 -11.77 14.89 -3.44
C VAL A 355 -12.03 13.44 -3.05
N HIS A 356 -13.07 13.18 -2.26
CA HIS A 356 -13.41 11.83 -1.83
C HIS A 356 -14.10 10.99 -2.92
N ALA A 357 -14.79 11.62 -3.87
CA ALA A 357 -15.31 10.95 -5.06
C ALA A 357 -14.15 10.49 -5.97
N GLY A 358 -13.14 11.35 -6.16
CA GLY A 358 -11.81 10.99 -6.65
C GLY A 358 -11.70 10.42 -8.08
N HIS A 359 -12.82 10.15 -8.77
CA HIS A 359 -12.82 9.70 -10.17
C HIS A 359 -12.42 10.83 -11.13
N GLY A 360 -12.10 10.49 -12.37
CA GLY A 360 -11.49 11.43 -13.33
C GLY A 360 -12.32 12.69 -13.62
N VAL A 361 -13.65 12.59 -13.66
CA VAL A 361 -14.54 13.76 -13.80
C VAL A 361 -14.43 14.69 -12.59
N ALA A 362 -14.50 14.17 -11.36
CA ALA A 362 -14.34 14.97 -10.16
C ALA A 362 -12.94 15.63 -10.09
N GLN A 363 -11.88 14.89 -10.45
CA GLN A 363 -10.53 15.45 -10.52
C GLN A 363 -10.38 16.53 -11.61
N ALA A 364 -11.02 16.38 -12.77
CA ALA A 364 -11.04 17.41 -13.80
C ALA A 364 -11.67 18.71 -13.29
N HIS A 365 -12.75 18.62 -12.53
CA HIS A 365 -13.35 19.79 -11.87
C HIS A 365 -12.46 20.40 -10.79
N LEU A 366 -11.80 19.57 -9.98
CA LEU A 366 -10.82 20.04 -9.01
C LEU A 366 -9.67 20.80 -9.67
N ARG A 367 -9.16 20.30 -10.81
CA ARG A 367 -8.15 21.00 -11.62
C ARG A 367 -8.67 22.33 -12.16
N ALA A 368 -9.92 22.37 -12.64
CA ALA A 368 -10.54 23.60 -13.12
C ALA A 368 -10.68 24.64 -12.00
N LEU A 369 -11.17 24.24 -10.82
CA LEU A 369 -11.25 25.09 -9.63
C LEU A 369 -9.87 25.58 -9.19
N TRP A 370 -8.83 24.74 -9.27
CA TRP A 370 -7.45 25.14 -9.00
C TRP A 370 -6.92 26.16 -10.02
N GLY A 371 -7.26 26.00 -11.30
CA GLY A 371 -6.96 26.98 -12.34
C GLY A 371 -7.65 28.32 -12.09
N GLU A 372 -8.85 28.28 -11.51
CA GLU A 372 -9.67 29.44 -11.14
C GLU A 372 -9.42 29.92 -9.69
N ARG A 373 -8.35 29.47 -9.04
CA ARG A 373 -8.08 29.71 -7.60
C ARG A 373 -8.15 31.18 -7.17
N ALA A 374 -7.88 32.14 -8.06
CA ALA A 374 -8.01 33.56 -7.78
C ALA A 374 -9.44 34.00 -7.38
N ARG A 375 -10.45 33.16 -7.63
CA ARG A 375 -11.83 33.36 -7.19
C ARG A 375 -12.05 33.07 -5.71
N PHE A 376 -11.19 32.25 -5.10
CA PHE A 376 -11.19 31.96 -3.68
C PHE A 376 -10.48 33.13 -3.00
N GLY A 377 -11.25 34.18 -2.66
CA GLY A 377 -10.74 35.54 -2.48
C GLY A 377 -9.62 35.72 -1.46
N GLU A 378 -9.59 34.92 -0.39
CA GLU A 378 -8.59 35.03 0.67
C GLU A 378 -7.41 34.04 0.42
N PRO A 379 -6.14 34.46 0.61
CA PRO A 379 -4.98 33.57 0.48
C PRO A 379 -5.08 32.28 1.30
N GLY A 380 -5.76 32.33 2.45
CA GLY A 380 -6.04 31.16 3.28
C GLY A 380 -6.94 30.13 2.60
N GLU A 381 -7.92 30.56 1.80
CA GLU A 381 -8.79 29.63 1.06
C GLU A 381 -8.04 28.94 -0.08
N VAL A 382 -7.13 29.64 -0.77
CA VAL A 382 -6.28 29.03 -1.79
C VAL A 382 -5.34 27.99 -1.16
N ALA A 383 -4.76 28.29 0.01
CA ALA A 383 -3.91 27.36 0.74
C ALA A 383 -4.69 26.13 1.20
N TRP A 384 -5.92 26.33 1.67
CA TRP A 384 -6.84 25.27 2.02
C TRP A 384 -7.20 24.40 0.80
N LEU A 385 -7.50 24.99 -0.36
CA LEU A 385 -7.81 24.24 -1.58
C LEU A 385 -6.63 23.35 -2.00
N ALA A 386 -5.40 23.89 -1.97
CA ALA A 386 -4.19 23.11 -2.22
C ALA A 386 -4.08 21.93 -1.25
N ALA A 387 -4.27 22.18 0.05
CA ALA A 387 -4.24 21.13 1.06
C ALA A 387 -5.30 20.03 0.82
N ARG A 388 -6.50 20.39 0.36
CA ARG A 388 -7.55 19.40 0.01
C ARG A 388 -7.20 18.59 -1.22
N LEU A 389 -6.60 19.18 -2.25
CA LEU A 389 -6.08 18.42 -3.40
C LEU A 389 -5.07 17.36 -2.93
N GLY A 390 -4.23 17.69 -1.95
CA GLY A 390 -3.27 16.75 -1.34
C GLY A 390 -3.89 15.52 -0.66
N ASN A 391 -5.22 15.50 -0.45
CA ASN A 391 -5.93 14.38 0.18
C ASN A 391 -6.53 13.38 -0.83
N LEU A 392 -6.31 13.55 -2.14
CA LEU A 392 -6.75 12.58 -3.14
C LEU A 392 -6.10 11.21 -2.90
N ALA A 393 -6.91 10.16 -2.83
CA ALA A 393 -6.42 8.79 -2.60
C ALA A 393 -5.72 8.17 -3.84
N ALA A 394 -6.11 8.59 -5.04
CA ALA A 394 -5.59 8.09 -6.31
C ALA A 394 -5.50 9.22 -7.35
N PRO A 395 -4.46 10.08 -7.30
CA PRO A 395 -4.37 11.22 -8.18
C PRO A 395 -4.06 10.83 -9.63
N GLU A 396 -4.72 11.49 -10.58
CA GLU A 396 -4.36 11.45 -11.99
C GLU A 396 -3.04 12.21 -12.25
N PRO A 397 -2.24 11.81 -13.25
CA PRO A 397 -1.03 12.53 -13.65
C PRO A 397 -1.27 14.03 -13.87
N GLU A 398 -2.39 14.36 -14.53
CA GLU A 398 -2.80 15.73 -14.85
C GLU A 398 -3.09 16.54 -13.60
N THR A 399 -3.60 15.91 -12.53
CA THR A 399 -3.89 16.59 -11.26
C THR A 399 -2.61 16.96 -10.54
N ILE A 400 -1.64 16.05 -10.50
CA ILE A 400 -0.31 16.32 -9.95
C ILE A 400 0.35 17.44 -10.76
N ALA A 401 0.35 17.33 -12.10
CA ALA A 401 0.95 18.31 -12.98
C ALA A 401 0.32 19.71 -12.83
N ALA A 402 -1.01 19.81 -12.73
CA ALA A 402 -1.71 21.07 -12.53
C ALA A 402 -1.27 21.78 -11.23
N LEU A 403 -1.13 21.03 -10.13
CA LEU A 403 -0.65 21.58 -8.87
C LEU A 403 0.82 22.02 -8.98
N VAL A 404 1.67 21.17 -9.55
CA VAL A 404 3.12 21.41 -9.68
C VAL A 404 3.45 22.59 -10.58
N SER A 405 2.63 22.85 -11.60
CA SER A 405 2.79 24.01 -12.49
C SER A 405 2.78 25.36 -11.76
N THR A 406 2.32 25.39 -10.51
CA THR A 406 2.24 26.59 -9.67
C THR A 406 3.32 26.69 -8.59
N PHE A 407 4.35 25.82 -8.60
CA PHE A 407 5.45 25.82 -7.62
C PHE A 407 6.19 27.16 -7.52
N ASP A 408 6.30 27.84 -8.65
CA ASP A 408 7.02 29.10 -8.81
C ASP A 408 6.06 30.30 -9.02
N ASP A 409 4.74 30.08 -8.90
CA ASP A 409 3.73 31.14 -8.98
C ASP A 409 3.74 31.96 -7.67
N PRO A 410 4.07 33.26 -7.70
CA PRO A 410 4.08 34.10 -6.50
C PRO A 410 2.69 34.34 -5.91
N GLY A 411 1.62 34.15 -6.70
CA GLY A 411 0.23 34.23 -6.24
C GLY A 411 -0.28 32.93 -5.60
N ALA A 412 0.47 31.84 -5.69
CA ALA A 412 0.11 30.58 -5.08
C ALA A 412 0.68 30.46 -3.65
N PRO A 413 -0.02 29.80 -2.73
CA PRO A 413 0.46 29.52 -1.38
C PRO A 413 1.56 28.44 -1.44
N ARG A 414 2.77 28.88 -1.78
CA ARG A 414 3.95 28.07 -2.12
C ARG A 414 4.13 26.83 -1.23
N ALA A 415 4.11 27.00 0.09
CA ALA A 415 4.26 25.89 1.04
C ALA A 415 3.11 24.88 0.98
N ALA A 416 1.85 25.33 0.91
CA ALA A 416 0.69 24.45 0.82
C ALA A 416 0.70 23.64 -0.48
N VAL A 417 1.06 24.27 -1.60
CA VAL A 417 1.21 23.60 -2.90
C VAL A 417 2.27 22.50 -2.85
N ARG A 418 3.47 22.79 -2.31
CA ARG A 418 4.53 21.78 -2.18
C ARG A 418 4.14 20.64 -1.23
N PHE A 419 3.51 20.94 -0.11
CA PHE A 419 3.08 19.92 0.86
C PHE A 419 2.01 19.00 0.27
N ALA A 420 1.06 19.57 -0.46
CA ALA A 420 0.04 18.82 -1.18
C ALA A 420 0.64 17.97 -2.30
N ALA A 421 1.58 18.51 -3.09
CA ALA A 421 2.29 17.74 -4.10
C ALA A 421 3.05 16.55 -3.49
N GLY A 422 3.74 16.76 -2.36
CA GLY A 422 4.35 15.68 -1.60
C GLY A 422 3.34 14.61 -1.16
N ALA A 423 2.16 15.03 -0.68
CA ALA A 423 1.11 14.08 -0.29
C ALA A 423 0.60 13.26 -1.48
N LEU A 424 0.38 13.90 -2.64
CA LEU A 424 -0.02 13.22 -3.87
C LEU A 424 1.03 12.22 -4.36
N VAL A 425 2.31 12.57 -4.29
CA VAL A 425 3.43 11.67 -4.64
C VAL A 425 3.40 10.38 -3.83
N ALA A 426 3.05 10.43 -2.53
CA ALA A 426 3.03 9.25 -1.67
C ALA A 426 2.02 8.19 -2.12
N VAL A 427 0.92 8.63 -2.73
CA VAL A 427 -0.21 7.79 -3.16
C VAL A 427 -0.29 7.61 -4.67
N ALA A 428 0.56 8.28 -5.45
CA ALA A 428 0.63 8.13 -6.91
C ALA A 428 0.99 6.68 -7.29
N ARG A 429 0.31 6.14 -8.31
CA ARG A 429 0.51 4.79 -8.85
C ARG A 429 0.35 4.82 -10.38
N GLY A 430 0.81 3.77 -11.06
CA GLY A 430 0.61 3.62 -12.50
C GLY A 430 1.17 4.81 -13.30
N PRO A 431 0.43 5.38 -14.27
CA PRO A 431 0.89 6.54 -15.04
C PRO A 431 1.28 7.77 -14.20
N ALA A 432 0.64 7.97 -13.04
CA ALA A 432 0.94 9.10 -12.16
C ALA A 432 2.32 8.98 -11.48
N GLN A 433 2.88 7.76 -11.45
CA GLN A 433 4.18 7.48 -10.86
C GLN A 433 5.31 8.24 -11.56
N ALA A 434 5.27 8.36 -12.89
CA ALA A 434 6.31 9.05 -13.65
C ALA A 434 6.35 10.55 -13.29
N VAL A 435 5.18 11.19 -13.24
CA VAL A 435 5.06 12.59 -12.80
C VAL A 435 5.50 12.73 -11.34
N ALA A 436 5.14 11.77 -10.49
CA ALA A 436 5.56 11.79 -9.09
C ALA A 436 7.09 11.72 -8.91
N ASP A 437 7.78 10.93 -9.74
CA ASP A 437 9.25 10.84 -9.73
C ASP A 437 9.90 12.18 -10.15
N GLU A 438 9.34 12.86 -11.15
CA GLU A 438 9.78 14.21 -11.55
C GLU A 438 9.59 15.24 -10.43
N VAL A 439 8.46 15.17 -9.71
CA VAL A 439 8.18 16.05 -8.56
C VAL A 439 9.20 15.82 -7.44
N VAL A 440 9.54 14.56 -7.14
CA VAL A 440 10.56 14.24 -6.13
C VAL A 440 11.92 14.78 -6.55
N ALA A 441 12.31 14.59 -7.81
CA ALA A 441 13.55 15.15 -8.35
C ALA A 441 13.58 16.68 -8.18
N ARG A 442 12.49 17.36 -8.57
CA ARG A 442 12.38 18.82 -8.42
C ARG A 442 12.46 19.28 -6.96
N LEU A 443 11.77 18.61 -6.04
CA LEU A 443 11.83 18.96 -4.61
C LEU A 443 13.24 18.76 -4.01
N ARG A 444 13.99 17.76 -4.49
CA ARG A 444 15.40 17.56 -4.11
C ARG A 444 16.29 18.67 -4.64
N ASP A 445 16.08 19.10 -5.88
CA ASP A 445 16.83 20.20 -6.49
C ASP A 445 16.51 21.53 -5.79
N ASP A 446 15.22 21.79 -5.49
CA ASP A 446 14.78 22.95 -4.70
C ASP A 446 15.47 22.96 -3.33
N HIS A 447 15.55 21.81 -2.64
CA HIS A 447 16.27 21.70 -1.36
C HIS A 447 17.78 21.97 -1.54
N ALA A 448 18.41 21.39 -2.55
CA ALA A 448 19.85 21.53 -2.77
C ALA A 448 20.28 22.95 -3.13
N THR A 449 19.42 23.68 -3.85
CA THR A 449 19.71 25.05 -4.34
C THR A 449 19.15 26.16 -3.45
N ALA A 450 18.35 25.81 -2.44
CA ALA A 450 17.74 26.77 -1.52
C ALA A 450 18.77 27.58 -0.72
N ALA A 451 18.72 28.89 -0.91
CA ALA A 451 19.61 29.85 -0.24
C ALA A 451 19.32 30.05 1.26
N SER A 452 18.13 29.67 1.75
CA SER A 452 17.71 29.86 3.15
C SER A 452 17.33 28.54 3.83
N PRO A 453 17.55 28.41 5.15
CA PRO A 453 17.06 27.28 5.93
C PRO A 453 15.54 27.10 5.81
N ALA A 454 14.78 28.19 5.78
CA ALA A 454 13.32 28.15 5.63
C ALA A 454 12.88 27.46 4.33
N ALA A 455 13.53 27.75 3.21
CA ALA A 455 13.24 27.11 1.93
C ALA A 455 13.67 25.63 1.92
N ARG A 456 14.79 25.28 2.57
CA ARG A 456 15.20 23.87 2.75
C ARG A 456 14.21 23.09 3.61
N ILE A 457 13.76 23.66 4.73
CA ILE A 457 12.74 23.07 5.61
C ILE A 457 11.43 22.84 4.85
N GLU A 458 10.99 23.80 4.02
CA GLU A 458 9.80 23.65 3.19
C GLU A 458 9.92 22.47 2.22
N ALA A 459 11.03 22.41 1.46
CA ALA A 459 11.28 21.30 0.55
C ALA A 459 11.38 19.95 1.29
N LEU A 460 12.04 19.93 2.44
CA LEU A 460 12.20 18.73 3.28
C LEU A 460 10.86 18.23 3.82
N ARG A 461 9.94 19.13 4.21
CA ARG A 461 8.57 18.77 4.63
C ARG A 461 7.72 18.25 3.48
N ALA A 462 7.89 18.77 2.27
CA ALA A 462 7.25 18.22 1.09
C ALA A 462 7.77 16.81 0.78
N LEU A 463 9.10 16.59 0.87
CA LEU A 463 9.72 15.27 0.73
C LEU A 463 9.30 14.30 1.84
N HIS A 464 9.14 14.79 3.07
CA HIS A 464 8.53 14.02 4.17
C HIS A 464 7.14 13.53 3.80
N ASN A 465 6.28 14.41 3.26
CA ASN A 465 4.93 14.03 2.84
C ASN A 465 4.97 12.96 1.75
N ALA A 466 5.92 13.04 0.81
CA ALA A 466 6.14 12.02 -0.22
C ALA A 466 6.54 10.64 0.33
N GLY A 467 7.27 10.60 1.45
CA GLY A 467 7.62 9.35 2.13
C GLY A 467 8.47 8.39 1.28
N ARG A 468 9.26 8.93 0.35
CA ARG A 468 9.99 8.16 -0.65
C ARG A 468 11.34 7.67 -0.11
N PRO A 469 11.65 6.35 -0.16
CA PRO A 469 12.91 5.82 0.36
C PRO A 469 14.17 6.38 -0.32
N ASP A 470 14.08 6.74 -1.61
CA ASP A 470 15.17 7.33 -2.39
C ASP A 470 15.58 8.75 -1.92
N THR A 471 14.86 9.34 -0.96
CA THR A 471 15.18 10.62 -0.33
C THR A 471 16.03 10.50 0.95
N LEU A 472 16.29 9.26 1.40
CA LEU A 472 16.97 9.00 2.67
C LEU A 472 18.31 9.73 2.81
N ASP A 473 19.16 9.67 1.80
CA ASP A 473 20.49 10.31 1.86
C ASP A 473 20.41 11.82 2.07
N LEU A 474 19.40 12.47 1.47
CA LEU A 474 19.16 13.90 1.67
C LEU A 474 18.71 14.16 3.11
N ILE A 475 17.75 13.39 3.61
CA ILE A 475 17.25 13.52 4.99
C ILE A 475 18.37 13.31 6.01
N VAL A 476 19.25 12.32 5.80
CA VAL A 476 20.42 12.06 6.65
C VAL A 476 21.37 13.25 6.67
N ARG A 477 21.62 13.90 5.53
CA ARG A 477 22.44 15.12 5.49
C ARG A 477 21.77 16.27 6.24
N SER A 478 20.46 16.47 6.06
CA SER A 478 19.71 17.53 6.75
C SER A 478 19.63 17.30 8.27
N ALA A 479 19.69 16.04 8.73
CA ALA A 479 19.80 15.72 10.15
C ALA A 479 21.11 16.21 10.79
N GLY A 480 22.14 16.52 9.98
CA GLY A 480 23.39 17.14 10.41
C GLY A 480 23.49 18.64 10.08
N ALA A 481 22.40 19.29 9.67
CA ALA A 481 22.42 20.71 9.29
C ALA A 481 22.75 21.63 10.48
N GLU A 482 23.32 22.80 10.19
CA GLU A 482 23.64 23.81 11.21
C GLU A 482 22.37 24.35 11.89
N ASP A 483 21.32 24.59 11.10
CA ASP A 483 20.04 25.11 11.59
C ASP A 483 19.26 24.03 12.35
N PRO A 484 18.85 24.27 13.61
CA PRO A 484 18.13 23.29 14.41
C PRO A 484 16.72 23.00 13.91
N PHE A 485 16.07 23.91 13.19
CA PHE A 485 14.75 23.64 12.61
C PHE A 485 14.85 22.74 11.38
N GLU A 486 15.93 22.84 10.60
CA GLU A 486 16.24 21.91 9.51
C GLU A 486 16.52 20.49 10.05
N ARG A 487 17.31 20.36 11.13
CA ARG A 487 17.51 19.06 11.80
C ARG A 487 16.20 18.47 12.35
N ALA A 488 15.34 19.31 12.95
CA ALA A 488 14.05 18.86 13.46
C ALA A 488 13.12 18.38 12.32
N ALA A 489 13.09 19.12 11.21
CA ALA A 489 12.34 18.71 10.01
C ALA A 489 12.90 17.41 9.41
N ALA A 490 14.22 17.19 9.45
CA ALA A 490 14.83 15.92 9.05
C ALA A 490 14.38 14.77 9.96
N ALA A 491 14.34 14.98 11.28
CA ALA A 491 13.81 13.98 12.21
C ALA A 491 12.34 13.64 11.91
N GLU A 492 11.49 14.64 11.69
CA GLU A 492 10.09 14.46 11.28
C GLU A 492 9.99 13.66 9.97
N ALA A 493 10.85 13.99 9.00
CA ALA A 493 10.90 13.36 7.68
C ALA A 493 11.03 11.83 7.74
N LEU A 494 11.81 11.34 8.71
CA LEU A 494 12.06 9.92 8.94
C LEU A 494 10.81 9.13 9.40
N THR A 495 9.72 9.78 9.80
CA THR A 495 8.49 9.11 10.25
C THR A 495 7.94 8.14 9.19
N LYS A 496 7.91 8.53 7.92
CA LYS A 496 7.35 7.71 6.83
C LYS A 496 8.33 6.69 6.25
N LEU A 497 9.60 6.69 6.69
CA LEU A 497 10.62 5.76 6.20
C LEU A 497 10.70 4.46 7.03
N PRO A 498 11.18 3.35 6.44
CA PRO A 498 11.37 2.09 7.16
C PRO A 498 12.22 2.23 8.43
N VAL A 499 11.89 1.44 9.45
CA VAL A 499 12.53 1.46 10.78
C VAL A 499 14.05 1.29 10.68
N ALA A 500 14.51 0.33 9.88
CA ALA A 500 15.93 0.04 9.68
C ALA A 500 16.73 1.22 9.11
N ALA A 501 16.08 2.10 8.36
CA ALA A 501 16.70 3.32 7.83
C ALA A 501 16.61 4.50 8.82
N ALA A 502 15.49 4.62 9.54
CA ALA A 502 15.19 5.78 10.37
C ALA A 502 15.86 5.75 11.76
N VAL A 503 15.81 4.61 12.45
CA VAL A 503 16.26 4.52 13.86
C VAL A 503 17.74 4.90 14.05
N PRO A 504 18.69 4.45 13.19
CA PRO A 504 20.10 4.82 13.32
C PRO A 504 20.36 6.33 13.27
N VAL A 505 19.49 7.09 12.58
CA VAL A 505 19.60 8.55 12.47
C VAL A 505 18.89 9.25 13.63
N LEU A 506 17.74 8.72 14.07
CA LEU A 506 16.95 9.31 15.15
C LEU A 506 17.61 9.21 16.52
N VAL A 507 18.27 8.09 16.82
CA VAL A 507 18.89 7.85 18.14
C VAL A 507 19.92 8.93 18.51
N PRO A 508 20.86 9.31 17.64
CA PRO A 508 21.75 10.45 17.90
C PRO A 508 21.01 11.77 18.17
N LEU A 509 19.91 12.04 17.46
CA LEU A 509 19.14 13.29 17.58
C LEU A 509 18.38 13.42 18.90
N VAL A 510 18.19 12.33 19.66
CA VAL A 510 17.66 12.38 21.03
C VAL A 510 18.59 13.17 21.96
N ARG A 511 19.89 13.22 21.63
CA ARG A 511 20.93 13.99 22.35
C ARG A 511 21.25 15.33 21.68
N ASP A 512 20.47 15.77 20.70
CA ASP A 512 20.72 17.05 20.02
C ASP A 512 20.65 18.21 21.03
N PRO A 513 21.52 19.24 20.93
CA PRO A 513 21.47 20.39 21.84
C PRO A 513 20.16 21.19 21.77
N SER A 514 19.40 21.09 20.68
CA SER A 514 18.11 21.76 20.52
C SER A 514 16.95 20.91 21.06
N PRO A 515 16.18 21.41 22.05
CA PRO A 515 14.98 20.73 22.54
C PRO A 515 13.93 20.45 21.46
N ALA A 516 13.88 21.27 20.39
CA ALA A 516 12.97 21.05 19.27
C ALA A 516 13.34 19.80 18.47
N VAL A 517 14.64 19.57 18.24
CA VAL A 517 15.16 18.39 17.55
C VAL A 517 14.95 17.14 18.39
N GLN A 518 15.28 17.21 19.69
CA GLN A 518 15.03 16.11 20.64
C GLN A 518 13.57 15.67 20.61
N ARG A 519 12.64 16.63 20.66
CA ARG A 519 11.20 16.36 20.61
C ARG A 519 10.78 15.70 19.30
N ALA A 520 11.21 16.23 18.15
CA ALA A 520 10.90 15.66 16.84
C ALA A 520 11.43 14.22 16.71
N ALA A 521 12.64 13.96 17.19
CA ALA A 521 13.24 12.63 17.18
C ALA A 521 12.43 11.63 18.05
N LEU A 522 12.07 12.02 19.27
CA LEU A 522 11.28 11.18 20.18
C LEU A 522 9.84 10.95 19.67
N GLU A 523 9.16 11.98 19.19
CA GLU A 523 7.82 11.85 18.59
C GLU A 523 7.83 10.89 17.39
N THR A 524 8.92 10.91 16.61
CA THR A 524 9.12 9.99 15.48
C THR A 524 9.39 8.56 15.95
N LEU A 525 10.23 8.37 16.97
CA LEU A 525 10.51 7.05 17.56
C LEU A 525 9.26 6.39 18.16
N VAL A 526 8.36 7.17 18.79
CA VAL A 526 7.09 6.66 19.34
C VAL A 526 6.18 6.05 18.27
N ARG A 527 6.28 6.52 17.01
CA ARG A 527 5.49 6.02 15.88
C ARG A 527 6.13 4.82 15.19
N LYS A 528 7.25 4.30 15.70
CA LYS A 528 7.98 3.18 15.14
C LYS A 528 8.05 2.03 16.16
N PRO A 529 8.07 0.77 15.71
CA PRO A 529 8.49 -0.31 16.59
C PRO A 529 9.95 -0.07 16.97
N VAL A 530 10.20 0.07 18.27
CA VAL A 530 11.53 0.29 18.84
C VAL A 530 11.92 -0.94 19.65
N ASP A 531 13.19 -1.32 19.54
CA ASP A 531 13.76 -2.46 20.25
C ASP A 531 14.34 -2.04 21.61
N ALA A 532 14.78 -3.03 22.39
CA ALA A 532 15.38 -2.79 23.70
C ALA A 532 16.60 -1.87 23.63
N ALA A 533 17.43 -1.99 22.58
CA ALA A 533 18.62 -1.16 22.39
C ALA A 533 18.25 0.32 22.19
N THR A 534 17.20 0.60 21.40
CA THR A 534 16.69 1.96 21.19
C THR A 534 16.14 2.54 22.49
N VAL A 535 15.41 1.75 23.27
CA VAL A 535 14.89 2.15 24.58
C VAL A 535 16.02 2.47 25.55
N ASP A 536 17.07 1.63 25.59
CA ASP A 536 18.25 1.85 26.41
C ASP A 536 18.99 3.12 26.01
N ALA A 537 19.11 3.43 24.71
CA ALA A 537 19.72 4.65 24.24
C ALA A 537 18.94 5.91 24.67
N VAL A 538 17.60 5.88 24.60
CA VAL A 538 16.74 6.97 25.08
C VAL A 538 16.84 7.09 26.60
N ALA A 539 16.84 5.97 27.34
CA ALA A 539 17.00 5.95 28.78
C ALA A 539 18.35 6.54 29.21
N ALA A 540 19.43 6.18 28.52
CA ALA A 540 20.77 6.73 28.76
C ALA A 540 20.78 8.25 28.57
N ALA A 541 20.18 8.76 27.48
CA ALA A 541 20.08 10.19 27.22
C ALA A 541 19.27 10.96 28.29
N VAL A 542 18.31 10.30 28.94
CA VAL A 542 17.61 10.87 30.11
C VAL A 542 18.55 10.93 31.30
N LEU A 543 19.19 9.81 31.66
CA LEU A 543 19.98 9.68 32.88
C LEU A 543 21.28 10.50 32.85
N ASP A 544 21.90 10.61 31.68
CA ASP A 544 23.10 11.42 31.46
C ASP A 544 22.82 12.94 31.34
N GLY A 545 21.53 13.33 31.36
CA GLY A 545 21.10 14.73 31.30
C GLY A 545 21.17 15.37 29.92
N SER A 546 21.49 14.60 28.87
CA SER A 546 21.50 15.11 27.48
C SER A 546 20.10 15.49 27.01
N LEU A 547 19.05 14.80 27.49
CA LEU A 547 17.67 15.12 27.14
C LEU A 547 17.12 16.24 28.04
N SER A 548 16.65 17.32 27.41
CA SER A 548 16.04 18.42 28.14
C SER A 548 14.74 18.00 28.85
N PRO A 549 14.37 18.62 30.00
CA PRO A 549 13.11 18.32 30.68
C PRO A 549 11.85 18.50 29.80
N ARG A 550 11.90 19.38 28.79
CA ARG A 550 10.81 19.55 27.81
C ARG A 550 10.58 18.30 26.95
N GLY A 551 11.62 17.48 26.74
CA GLY A 551 11.55 16.22 26.00
C GLY A 551 10.97 15.05 26.81
N TYR A 552 10.85 15.16 28.13
CA TYR A 552 10.42 14.07 29.02
C TYR A 552 9.05 13.50 28.66
N ARG A 553 8.12 14.34 28.21
CA ARG A 553 6.78 13.89 27.82
C ARG A 553 6.80 12.99 26.58
N ALA A 554 7.67 13.28 25.61
CA ALA A 554 7.84 12.45 24.43
C ALA A 554 8.62 11.17 24.78
N ALA A 555 9.66 11.28 25.60
CA ALA A 555 10.45 10.13 26.07
C ALA A 555 9.60 9.13 26.86
N LEU A 556 8.63 9.61 27.64
CA LEU A 556 7.71 8.75 28.41
C LEU A 556 7.06 7.67 27.54
N ASN A 557 6.66 8.01 26.32
CA ASN A 557 5.99 7.08 25.41
C ASN A 557 6.94 6.01 24.87
N VAL A 558 8.24 6.32 24.76
CA VAL A 558 9.28 5.35 24.36
C VAL A 558 9.65 4.45 25.54
N ILE A 559 9.86 5.01 26.74
CA ILE A 559 10.35 4.26 27.91
C ILE A 559 9.28 3.38 28.57
N ARG A 560 7.99 3.55 28.22
CA ARG A 560 6.89 2.71 28.70
C ARG A 560 7.04 1.23 28.37
N ILE A 561 7.88 0.89 27.38
CA ILE A 561 8.17 -0.50 27.04
C ILE A 561 9.44 -1.03 27.74
N ALA A 562 10.15 -0.17 28.50
CA ALA A 562 11.31 -0.59 29.28
C ALA A 562 10.89 -1.55 30.41
N PRO A 563 11.79 -2.43 30.88
CA PRO A 563 11.52 -3.28 32.05
C PRO A 563 11.17 -2.44 33.31
N PRO A 564 10.35 -2.95 34.24
CA PRO A 564 9.89 -2.20 35.42
C PRO A 564 11.00 -1.57 36.25
N GLY A 565 12.14 -2.26 36.42
CA GLY A 565 13.29 -1.70 37.13
C GLY A 565 13.87 -0.45 36.46
N ARG A 566 13.98 -0.46 35.11
CA ARG A 566 14.44 0.70 34.34
C ARG A 566 13.40 1.82 34.33
N GLN A 567 12.11 1.50 34.33
CA GLN A 567 11.05 2.50 34.48
C GLN A 567 11.17 3.21 35.84
N ALA A 568 11.38 2.47 36.93
CA ALA A 568 11.54 3.05 38.26
C ALA A 568 12.74 4.00 38.35
N GLU A 569 13.87 3.60 37.78
CA GLU A 569 15.07 4.44 37.67
C GLU A 569 14.80 5.75 36.92
N LEU A 570 14.17 5.67 35.75
CA LEU A 570 13.84 6.84 34.94
C LEU A 570 12.82 7.75 35.61
N VAL A 571 11.81 7.20 36.30
CA VAL A 571 10.83 7.97 37.06
C VAL A 571 11.51 8.73 38.21
N ALA A 572 12.39 8.06 38.96
CA ALA A 572 13.15 8.69 40.04
C ALA A 572 14.03 9.85 39.54
N TYR A 573 14.58 9.73 38.33
CA TYR A 573 15.35 10.81 37.70
C TYR A 573 14.45 11.96 37.21
N MET A 574 13.40 11.67 36.46
CA MET A 574 12.60 12.65 35.72
C MET A 574 11.59 13.40 36.60
N ALA A 575 10.92 12.72 37.54
CA ALA A 575 9.84 13.29 38.35
C ALA A 575 10.23 14.55 39.16
N PRO A 576 11.41 14.61 39.82
CA PRO A 576 11.84 15.82 40.52
C PRO A 576 12.36 16.92 39.59
N ARG A 577 12.62 16.60 38.30
CA ARG A 577 13.22 17.52 37.31
C ARG A 577 12.21 18.09 36.31
N THR A 578 10.92 17.76 36.47
CA THR A 578 9.84 18.34 35.65
C THR A 578 8.95 19.24 36.48
N ASP A 579 8.60 20.40 35.93
CA ASP A 579 7.62 21.32 36.51
C ASP A 579 6.18 21.01 36.06
N ASP A 580 6.01 20.12 35.07
CA ASP A 580 4.68 19.68 34.60
C ASP A 580 4.09 18.68 35.61
N ALA A 581 3.15 19.15 36.45
CA ALA A 581 2.46 18.34 37.45
C ALA A 581 1.68 17.17 36.83
N GLY A 582 1.16 17.33 35.61
CA GLY A 582 0.46 16.27 34.88
C GLY A 582 1.43 15.18 34.41
N LEU A 583 2.59 15.58 33.88
CA LEU A 583 3.67 14.65 33.54
C LEU A 583 4.21 13.94 34.78
N ARG A 584 4.45 14.66 35.88
CA ARG A 584 4.90 14.07 37.15
C ARG A 584 3.94 12.99 37.64
N ARG A 585 2.63 13.26 37.60
CA ARG A 585 1.59 12.28 37.96
C ARG A 585 1.64 11.05 37.06
N ARG A 586 1.82 11.22 35.74
CA ARG A 586 1.94 10.11 34.78
C ARG A 586 3.20 9.28 35.03
N LEU A 587 4.33 9.92 35.32
CA LEU A 587 5.59 9.24 35.67
C LEU A 587 5.41 8.39 36.92
N LEU A 588 4.86 8.96 38.00
CA LEU A 588 4.61 8.22 39.25
C LEU A 588 3.62 7.06 39.05
N GLY A 589 2.67 7.20 38.12
CA GLY A 589 1.73 6.14 37.77
C GLY A 589 2.34 4.93 37.03
N LEU A 590 3.60 5.00 36.61
CA LEU A 590 4.33 3.84 36.05
C LEU A 590 4.92 2.94 37.13
N LEU A 591 5.05 3.44 38.36
CA LEU A 591 5.54 2.63 39.47
C LEU A 591 4.45 1.60 39.88
N PRO A 592 4.84 0.39 40.31
CA PRO A 592 3.89 -0.55 40.90
C PRO A 592 3.14 0.14 42.04
N ARG A 593 1.83 -0.12 42.15
CA ARG A 593 1.10 0.23 43.37
C ARG A 593 1.39 -0.88 44.38
N ASP A 594 1.96 -0.51 45.51
CA ASP A 594 2.11 -1.39 46.68
C ASP A 594 0.75 -1.82 47.24
#